data_AF-A0A7G9WAZ5-F1
#
_entry.id   AF-A0A7G9WAZ5-F1
#
_cell.length_a   1.000
_cell.length_b   1.000
_cell.length_c   1.000
_cell.angle_alpha   90.00
_cell.angle_beta   90.00
_cell.angle_gamma   90.00
#
_symmetry.space_group_name_H-M   'P 1'
#
loop_
_entity.id
_entity.type
_entity.pdbx_description
1 polymer ?
#
loop_
_entity_poly.entity_id
_entity_poly.type
_entity_poly.pdbx_seq_one_letter_code
_entity_poly.pdbx_strand_id
1 'polypeptide(L)' 'MEVIKEIYSLNKDYMAEVVKRKDGLYQVYVFVWDDEWDTWLQVTEGLSLTDNLQSAIGFAVEQLKNRGVVVDL' A
#
# COMPACT_ATOMS: atom_id res chain seq x y z
N MET A 1 7.77 9.16 -9.96
CA MET A 1 7.30 8.50 -8.73
C MET A 1 8.12 7.25 -8.60
N GLU A 2 8.47 6.87 -7.39
CA GLU A 2 9.32 5.72 -7.11
C GLU A 2 8.66 4.88 -6.02
N VAL A 3 8.51 3.58 -6.25
CA VAL A 3 8.02 2.65 -5.22
C VAL A 3 9.16 2.44 -4.23
N ILE A 4 8.93 2.81 -2.96
CA ILE A 4 9.93 2.73 -1.89
C ILE A 4 9.77 1.44 -1.09
N LYS A 5 8.52 1.01 -0.89
CA LYS A 5 8.21 -0.22 -0.16
C LYS A 5 6.90 -0.81 -0.63
N GLU A 6 6.89 -2.12 -0.79
CA GLU A 6 5.69 -2.95 -0.91
C GLU A 6 5.46 -3.67 0.42
N ILE A 7 4.21 -3.75 0.85
CA ILE A 7 3.80 -4.45 2.07
C ILE A 7 2.67 -5.39 1.68
N TYR A 8 2.88 -6.68 1.88
CA TYR A 8 1.90 -7.69 1.55
C TYR A 8 1.12 -8.11 2.80
N SER A 9 -0.14 -8.42 2.57
CA SER A 9 -0.88 -9.27 3.48
C SER A 9 -0.27 -10.67 3.56
N LEU A 10 -0.50 -11.35 4.68
CA LEU A 10 -0.02 -12.71 4.94
C LEU A 10 -0.53 -13.71 3.88
N ASN A 11 -1.79 -13.56 3.49
CA ASN A 11 -2.41 -14.41 2.46
C ASN A 11 -2.08 -13.94 1.04
N LYS A 12 -1.46 -12.77 0.89
CA LYS A 12 -1.13 -12.11 -0.39
C LYS A 12 -2.33 -11.72 -1.26
N ASP A 13 -3.52 -11.68 -0.69
CA ASP A 13 -4.73 -11.18 -1.39
C ASP A 13 -4.76 -9.64 -1.49
N TYR A 14 -3.96 -8.96 -0.66
CA TYR A 14 -3.82 -7.51 -0.62
C TYR A 14 -2.36 -7.08 -0.52
N MET A 15 -2.05 -5.93 -1.11
CA MET A 15 -0.77 -5.24 -1.00
C MET A 15 -0.98 -3.74 -0.81
N ALA A 16 -0.06 -3.09 -0.10
CA ALA A 16 0.07 -1.64 -0.10
C ALA A 16 1.45 -1.21 -0.66
N GLU A 17 1.45 -0.22 -1.54
CA GLU A 17 2.65 0.43 -2.06
C GLU A 17 2.84 1.79 -1.39
N VAL A 18 4.04 2.03 -0.88
CA VAL A 18 4.50 3.35 -0.45
C VAL A 18 5.34 3.95 -1.57
N VAL A 19 4.87 5.06 -2.13
CA VAL A 19 5.44 5.72 -3.30
C VAL A 19 5.98 7.09 -2.94
N LYS A 20 7.22 7.41 -3.32
CA LYS A 20 7.79 8.75 -3.23
C LYS A 20 7.46 9.56 -4.48
N ARG A 21 6.85 10.72 -4.29
CA ARG A 21 6.50 11.68 -5.33
C ARG A 21 7.66 12.61 -5.65
N LYS A 22 7.55 13.32 -6.77
CA LYS A 22 8.57 14.29 -7.21
C LYS A 22 8.70 15.50 -6.27
N ASP A 23 7.63 15.83 -5.54
CA ASP A 23 7.58 16.90 -4.54
C ASP A 23 8.18 16.48 -3.18
N GLY A 24 8.70 15.26 -3.07
CA GLY A 24 9.31 14.73 -1.85
C GLY A 24 8.32 14.10 -0.87
N LEU A 25 7.02 14.20 -1.13
CA LEU A 25 5.97 13.59 -0.30
C LEU A 25 5.80 12.10 -0.64
N TYR A 26 5.35 11.34 0.34
CA TYR A 26 4.98 9.94 0.22
C TYR A 26 3.49 9.79 0.01
N GLN A 27 3.12 8.84 -0.83
CA GLN A 27 1.74 8.45 -1.10
C GLN A 27 1.57 6.94 -0.91
N VAL A 28 0.41 6.52 -0.41
CA VAL A 28 0.09 5.11 -0.20
C VAL A 28 -1.05 4.69 -1.13
N TYR A 29 -0.84 3.60 -1.86
CA TYR A 29 -1.83 2.93 -2.67
C TYR A 29 -2.07 1.53 -2.12
N VAL A 30 -3.31 1.06 -2.18
CA VAL A 30 -3.69 -0.30 -1.79
C VAL A 30 -4.27 -1.01 -3.00
N PHE A 31 -3.88 -2.27 -3.13
CA PHE A 31 -4.29 -3.16 -4.21
C PHE A 31 -4.88 -4.44 -3.63
N VAL A 32 -5.79 -5.04 -4.37
CA VAL A 32 -6.30 -6.40 -4.17
C VAL A 32 -5.81 -7.26 -5.33
N TRP A 33 -5.45 -8.50 -5.05
CA TRP A 33 -5.11 -9.48 -6.07
C TRP A 33 -6.38 -9.99 -6.74
N ASP A 34 -6.35 -10.05 -8.07
CA ASP A 34 -7.43 -10.60 -8.88
C ASP A 34 -6.94 -11.84 -9.63
N ASP A 35 -7.45 -13.00 -9.23
CA ASP A 35 -7.07 -14.31 -9.79
C ASP A 35 -7.61 -14.55 -11.20
N GLU A 36 -8.69 -13.86 -11.60
CA GLU A 36 -9.28 -14.03 -12.94
C GLU A 36 -8.39 -13.40 -14.01
N TRP A 37 -7.81 -12.24 -13.69
CA TRP A 37 -7.00 -11.44 -14.59
C TRP A 37 -5.49 -11.52 -14.29
N ASP A 38 -5.08 -12.29 -13.27
CA ASP A 38 -3.68 -12.47 -12.83
C ASP A 38 -2.98 -11.11 -12.60
N THR A 39 -3.68 -10.20 -11.91
CA THR A 39 -3.25 -8.81 -11.77
C THR A 39 -3.64 -8.18 -10.43
N TRP A 40 -2.93 -7.11 -10.07
CA TRP A 40 -3.29 -6.23 -8.97
C TRP A 40 -4.30 -5.17 -9.42
N LEU A 41 -5.40 -5.02 -8.67
CA LEU A 41 -6.40 -3.98 -8.87
C LEU A 41 -6.30 -2.95 -7.76
N GLN A 42 -6.13 -1.68 -8.13
CA GLN A 42 -6.06 -0.58 -7.16
C GLN A 42 -7.44 -0.35 -6.52
N VAL A 43 -7.52 -0.42 -5.19
CA VAL A 43 -8.77 -0.26 -4.43
C VAL A 43 -8.89 1.08 -3.71
N THR A 44 -7.92 1.97 -3.91
CA THR A 44 -7.86 3.27 -3.22
C THR A 44 -7.39 4.38 -4.14
N GLU A 45 -8.01 5.55 -4.06
CA GLU A 45 -7.45 6.76 -4.64
C GLU A 45 -6.44 7.37 -3.66
N GLY A 46 -5.16 7.00 -3.81
CA GLY A 46 -3.98 7.59 -3.15
C GLY A 46 -4.24 8.27 -1.79
N LEU A 47 -4.32 7.48 -0.73
CA LEU A 47 -5.04 7.80 0.51
C LEU A 47 -4.31 8.68 1.54
N SER A 48 -2.98 8.80 1.44
CA SER A 48 -2.19 9.55 2.43
C SER A 48 -1.11 10.34 1.74
N LEU A 49 -0.93 11.59 2.15
CA LEU A 49 0.15 12.47 1.69
C LEU A 49 0.92 12.90 2.93
N THR A 50 2.14 12.40 3.11
CA THR A 50 2.99 12.69 4.27
C THR A 50 4.42 12.91 3.83
N ASP A 51 5.17 13.76 4.53
CA ASP A 51 6.61 13.97 4.32
C ASP A 51 7.49 12.93 5.04
N ASN A 52 6.88 12.00 5.79
CA ASN A 52 7.58 11.01 6.61
C ASN A 52 7.35 9.58 6.11
N LEU A 53 8.43 8.87 5.76
CA LEU A 53 8.38 7.49 5.29
C LEU A 53 7.81 6.52 6.34
N GLN A 54 8.17 6.67 7.61
CA GLN A 54 7.69 5.81 8.68
C GLN A 54 6.19 5.98 8.92
N SER A 55 5.69 7.22 8.84
CA SER A 55 4.25 7.51 8.87
C SER A 55 3.52 6.90 7.67
N ALA A 56 4.12 6.96 6.47
CA ALA A 56 3.55 6.32 5.28
C ALA A 56 3.49 4.79 5.41
N ILE A 57 4.55 4.16 5.93
CA ILE A 57 4.58 2.71 6.21
C ILE A 57 3.54 2.34 7.27
N GLY A 58 3.44 3.10 8.37
CA GLY A 58 2.45 2.87 9.41
C GLY A 58 1.02 2.94 8.85
N PHE A 59 0.74 3.95 8.03
CA PHE A 59 -0.54 4.10 7.35
C PHE A 59 -0.84 2.92 6.41
N ALA A 60 0.14 2.48 5.62
CA ALA A 60 -0.01 1.31 4.74
C ALA A 60 -0.39 0.04 5.53
N VAL A 61 0.25 -0.19 6.68
CA VAL A 61 -0.07 -1.32 7.57
C VAL A 61 -1.49 -1.19 8.14
N GLU A 62 -1.89 0.00 8.57
CA GLU A 62 -3.26 0.25 9.06
C GLU A 62 -4.32 0.01 7.98
N GLN A 63 -4.05 0.41 6.74
CA GLN A 63 -4.95 0.16 5.62
C GLN A 63 -5.17 -1.33 5.34
N LEU A 64 -4.13 -2.14 5.44
CA LEU A 64 -4.23 -3.59 5.29
C LEU A 64 -4.98 -4.23 6.47
N LYS A 65 -4.69 -3.80 7.71
CA LYS A 65 -5.40 -4.28 8.91
C LYS A 65 -6.89 -3.97 8.89
N ASN A 66 -7.29 -2.77 8.45
CA ASN A 66 -8.70 -2.38 8.35
C ASN A 66 -9.47 -3.19 7.30
N ARG A 67 -8.78 -3.86 6.37
CA ARG A 67 -9.38 -4.80 5.41
C ARG A 67 -9.50 -6.22 5.98
N GLY A 68 -9.30 -6.39 7.28
CA GLY A 68 -9.39 -7.67 7.98
C GLY A 68 -8.15 -8.56 7.78
N VAL A 69 -7.03 -7.98 7.36
CA VAL A 69 -5.88 -8.75 6.89
C VAL A 69 -4.70 -8.70 7.87
N VAL A 70 -4.05 -9.86 8.07
CA VAL A 70 -2.79 -9.97 8.80
C VAL A 70 -1.65 -9.55 7.86
N VAL A 71 -0.65 -8.82 8.38
CA VAL A 71 0.43 -8.23 7.57
C VAL A 71 1.74 -8.93 7.88
N ASP A 72 2.55 -9.20 6.86
CA ASP A 72 3.94 -9.66 6.99
C ASP A 72 4.87 -8.43 7.01
N LEU A 73 5.65 -8.26 8.10
CA LEU A 73 6.38 -7.01 8.40
C LEU A 73 7.90 -7.13 8.28
#